data_AF-A0A914KJY3-F1
#
_entry.id   AF-A0A914KJY3-F1
#
_cell.length_a   1.000
_cell.length_b   1.000
_cell.length_c   1.000
_cell.angle_alpha   90.00
_cell.angle_beta   90.00
_cell.angle_gamma   90.00
#
_symmetry.space_group_name_H-M   'P 1'
#
loop_
_entity.id
_entity.type
_entity.pdbx_description
1 polymer ?
#
loop_
_entity_poly.entity_id
_entity_poly.type
_entity_poly.pdbx_seq_one_letter_code
_entity_poly.pdbx_strand_id
1 'polypeptide(L)'
;MPMEMRAICPFIYVENVNERRLPRRITEVRCLCERPPRRGRTHHTAGIHCEPLHFSIPVLLFDEQCSEPKRSLEQVTLGCVAVHGASSRSGFLSAIGQPRPLIVTEQQF
;
A
#
# COMPACT_ATOMS: atom_id res chain seq x y z
N MET A 1 1.04 -24.01 -7.71
CA MET A 1 1.81 -23.37 -6.62
C MET A 1 1.24 -21.98 -6.36
N PRO A 2 0.97 -21.62 -5.09
CA PRO A 2 0.35 -20.35 -4.70
C PRO A 2 1.18 -19.11 -5.14
N MET A 3 0.53 -17.96 -5.40
CA MET A 3 1.22 -16.78 -5.95
C MET A 3 2.17 -16.12 -4.93
N GLU A 4 1.84 -16.24 -3.66
CA GLU A 4 2.46 -15.57 -2.50
C GLU A 4 3.95 -15.92 -2.39
N MET A 5 4.31 -17.17 -2.72
CA MET A 5 5.69 -17.70 -2.65
C MET A 5 6.44 -17.65 -3.99
N ARG A 6 5.73 -17.37 -5.09
CA ARG A 6 6.29 -17.27 -6.44
C ARG A 6 6.65 -15.85 -6.83
N ALA A 7 6.03 -14.85 -6.20
CA ALA A 7 6.34 -13.46 -6.41
C ALA A 7 7.81 -13.15 -6.09
N ILE A 8 8.40 -12.21 -6.84
CA ILE A 8 9.74 -11.67 -6.56
C ILE A 8 9.74 -11.05 -5.15
N CYS A 9 8.68 -10.31 -4.83
CA CYS A 9 8.40 -9.78 -3.50
C CYS A 9 7.34 -10.66 -2.83
N PRO A 10 7.74 -11.62 -1.98
CA PRO A 10 6.81 -12.52 -1.33
C PRO A 10 5.95 -11.77 -0.30
N PHE A 11 4.73 -12.26 -0.12
CA PHE A 11 3.73 -11.65 0.76
C PHE A 11 2.90 -12.72 1.47
N ILE A 12 2.08 -12.30 2.44
CA ILE A 12 1.07 -13.14 3.08
C ILE A 12 -0.26 -12.41 3.09
N TYR A 13 -1.37 -13.14 3.10
CA TYR A 13 -2.68 -12.55 3.32
C TYR A 13 -2.92 -12.26 4.80
N VAL A 14 -3.56 -11.13 5.07
CA VAL A 14 -4.00 -10.70 6.40
C VAL A 14 -5.44 -10.21 6.31
N GLU A 15 -6.25 -10.44 7.34
CA GLU A 15 -7.61 -9.91 7.40
C GLU A 15 -7.63 -8.53 8.07
N ASN A 16 -8.05 -7.51 7.33
CA ASN A 16 -8.46 -6.22 7.88
C ASN A 16 -9.95 -6.32 8.26
N VAL A 17 -10.22 -6.45 9.56
CA VAL A 17 -11.57 -6.59 10.11
C VAL A 17 -11.99 -5.28 10.78
N ASN A 18 -13.11 -4.72 10.33
CA ASN A 18 -13.75 -3.57 10.94
C ASN A 18 -15.25 -3.83 11.07
N GLU A 19 -15.75 -3.93 12.30
CA GLU A 19 -17.14 -4.28 12.59
C GLU A 19 -18.14 -3.20 12.17
N ARG A 20 -17.68 -1.95 12.02
CA ARG A 20 -18.50 -0.79 11.65
C ARG A 20 -18.40 -0.46 10.18
N ARG A 21 -17.99 -1.42 9.36
CA ARG A 21 -17.77 -1.23 7.92
C ARG A 21 -18.42 -2.33 7.11
N LEU A 22 -18.88 -1.99 5.91
CA LEU A 22 -19.11 -2.94 4.83
C LEU A 22 -18.13 -2.72 3.66
N PRO A 23 -17.44 -3.78 3.19
CA PRO A 23 -17.40 -5.12 3.79
C PRO A 23 -16.64 -5.14 5.14
N ARG A 24 -17.13 -5.95 6.08
CA ARG A 24 -16.56 -6.07 7.43
C ARG A 24 -15.15 -6.65 7.41
N ARG A 25 -14.89 -7.60 6.52
CA ARG A 25 -13.58 -8.20 6.31
C ARG A 25 -13.08 -7.82 4.93
N ILE A 26 -11.87 -7.30 4.88
CA ILE A 26 -11.13 -7.08 3.65
C ILE A 26 -9.87 -7.93 3.75
N THR A 27 -9.61 -8.73 2.73
CA THR A 27 -8.35 -9.46 2.62
C THR A 27 -7.30 -8.52 2.05
N GLU A 28 -6.26 -8.26 2.83
CA GLU A 28 -5.09 -7.49 2.41
C GLU A 28 -3.86 -8.39 2.35
N VAL A 29 -2.77 -7.84 1.81
CA VAL A 29 -1.47 -8.49 1.84
C VAL A 29 -0.48 -7.73 2.69
N ARG A 30 0.47 -8.46 3.30
CA ARG A 30 1.63 -7.90 3.98
C ARG A 30 2.90 -8.42 3.33
N CYS A 31 3.80 -7.51 2.95
CA CYS A 31 5.09 -7.86 2.39
C CYS A 31 5.97 -8.54 3.44
N LEU A 32 6.67 -9.61 3.05
CA LEU A 32 7.52 -10.37 3.97
C LEU A 32 8.94 -9.83 4.09
N CYS A 33 9.40 -9.06 3.12
CA CYS A 33 10.77 -8.56 3.07
C CYS A 33 10.84 -7.21 2.34
N GLU A 34 11.79 -6.36 2.74
CA GLU A 34 12.10 -5.09 2.08
C GLU A 34 12.89 -5.29 0.78
N ARG A 35 13.65 -6.38 0.66
CA ARG A 35 14.41 -6.73 -0.55
C ARG A 35 14.10 -8.16 -0.96
N PRO A 36 14.00 -8.44 -2.28
CA PRO A 36 13.70 -9.77 -2.75
C PRO A 36 14.82 -10.75 -2.37
N PRO A 37 14.47 -12.00 -2.00
CA PRO A 37 15.47 -13.01 -1.69
C PRO A 37 16.38 -13.24 -2.91
N ARG A 38 17.70 -13.25 -2.69
CA ARG A 38 18.69 -13.47 -3.76
C ARG A 38 18.54 -14.88 -4.33
N ARG A 39 17.75 -15.04 -5.39
CA ARG A 39 17.66 -16.30 -6.13
C ARG A 39 18.74 -16.33 -7.21
N GLY A 40 19.84 -17.04 -6.95
CA GLY A 40 20.91 -17.34 -7.92
C GLY A 40 22.13 -16.42 -7.90
N ARG A 41 23.18 -16.82 -8.64
CA ARG A 41 24.52 -16.18 -8.76
C ARG A 41 24.53 -14.82 -9.50
N THR A 42 23.37 -14.24 -9.76
CA THR A 42 23.24 -13.02 -10.56
C THR A 42 23.04 -11.81 -9.67
N HIS A 43 23.99 -10.88 -9.72
CA HIS A 43 24.02 -9.58 -9.02
C HIS A 43 22.89 -8.59 -9.42
N HIS A 44 21.91 -9.01 -10.22
CA HIS A 44 20.90 -8.13 -10.83
C HIS A 44 19.79 -7.64 -9.88
N THR A 45 19.78 -8.04 -8.61
CA THR A 45 18.85 -7.50 -7.60
C THR A 45 19.44 -6.33 -6.80
N ALA A 46 20.69 -5.93 -7.09
CA ALA A 46 21.26 -4.72 -6.50
C ALA A 46 20.43 -3.50 -6.92
N GLY A 47 19.73 -2.88 -5.96
CA GLY A 47 18.85 -1.74 -6.20
C GLY A 47 17.36 -2.07 -6.31
N ILE A 48 16.94 -3.34 -6.18
CA ILE A 48 15.51 -3.69 -6.12
C ILE A 48 15.03 -3.71 -4.66
N HIS A 49 13.93 -3.01 -4.41
CA HIS A 49 13.20 -2.98 -3.15
C HIS A 49 11.77 -3.47 -3.35
N CYS A 50 11.15 -3.96 -2.29
CA CYS A 50 9.77 -4.43 -2.30
C CYS A 50 8.89 -3.42 -1.58
N GLU A 51 7.89 -2.90 -2.29
CA GLU A 51 6.96 -1.91 -1.75
C GLU A 51 5.52 -2.46 -1.78
N PRO A 52 4.69 -2.11 -0.79
CA PRO A 52 3.27 -2.45 -0.80
C PRO A 52 2.53 -1.68 -1.90
N LEU A 53 1.65 -2.38 -2.61
CA LEU A 53 0.78 -1.79 -3.62
C LEU A 53 -0.58 -1.46 -2.99
N HIS A 54 -0.81 -0.17 -2.79
CA HIS A 54 -2.03 0.36 -2.19
C HIS A 54 -3.11 0.66 -3.23
N PHE A 55 -4.35 0.31 -2.91
CA PHE A 55 -5.55 0.65 -3.67
C PHE A 55 -6.59 1.30 -2.77
N SER A 56 -7.28 2.31 -3.27
CA SER A 56 -8.44 2.88 -2.60
C SER A 56 -9.71 2.17 -3.06
N ILE A 57 -10.46 1.58 -2.15
CA ILE A 57 -11.73 0.93 -2.43
C ILE A 57 -12.89 1.67 -1.73
N PRO A 58 -14.09 1.73 -2.34
CA PRO A 58 -15.26 2.30 -1.69
C PRO A 58 -15.76 1.36 -0.58
N VAL A 59 -16.08 1.94 0.57
CA VAL A 59 -16.62 1.25 1.74
C VAL A 59 -17.80 2.02 2.32
N LEU A 60 -18.69 1.34 3.03
CA LEU A 60 -19.72 1.97 3.84
C LEU A 60 -19.32 1.89 5.30
N LEU A 61 -19.25 3.03 5.99
CA LEU A 61 -18.97 3.12 7.41
C LEU A 61 -20.26 3.42 8.17
N PHE A 62 -20.43 2.76 9.31
CA PHE A 62 -21.58 2.91 10.18
C PHE A 62 -21.16 3.69 11.44
N ASP A 63 -22.05 4.54 11.91
CA ASP A 63 -21.98 5.17 13.22
C ASP A 63 -22.19 4.14 14.34
N GLU A 64 -21.97 4.55 15.60
CA GLU A 64 -22.13 3.65 16.77
C GLU A 64 -23.56 3.12 16.89
N GLN A 65 -24.53 3.88 16.39
CA GLN A 65 -25.96 3.60 16.43
C GLN A 65 -26.43 2.77 15.22
N CYS A 66 -25.55 2.47 14.25
CA CYS A 66 -25.85 1.77 13.01
C CYS A 66 -27.03 2.38 12.21
N SER A 67 -27.29 3.67 12.36
CA SER A 67 -28.44 4.37 11.79
C SER A 67 -28.19 4.88 10.37
N GLU A 68 -27.02 5.45 10.10
CA GLU A 68 -26.74 6.11 8.82
C GLU A 68 -25.42 5.64 8.22
N PRO A 69 -25.44 4.85 7.12
CA PRO A 69 -24.21 4.44 6.45
C PRO A 69 -23.62 5.60 5.65
N LYS A 70 -22.36 5.94 5.93
CA LYS A 70 -21.58 6.93 5.18
C LYS A 70 -20.66 6.25 4.17
N ARG A 71 -20.69 6.71 2.91
CA ARG A 71 -19.70 6.30 1.90
C ARG A 71 -18.33 6.89 2.25
N SER A 72 -17.30 6.06 2.20
CA SER A 72 -15.91 6.45 2.40
C SER A 72 -15.00 5.69 1.44
N LEU A 73 -13.75 6.12 1.34
CA LEU A 73 -12.68 5.37 0.68
C LEU A 73 -11.76 4.79 1.74
N GLU A 74 -11.36 3.55 1.54
CA GLU A 74 -10.37 2.89 2.37
C GLU A 74 -9.18 2.43 1.54
N GLN A 75 -7.98 2.66 2.07
CA GLN A 75 -6.75 2.23 1.44
C GLN A 75 -6.42 0.81 1.91
N VAL A 76 -6.28 -0.10 0.95
CA VAL A 76 -6.02 -1.53 1.19
C VAL A 76 -4.77 -1.94 0.43
N THR A 77 -4.02 -2.90 0.97
CA THR A 77 -2.82 -3.41 0.29
C THR A 77 -3.16 -4.69 -0.48
N LEU A 78 -3.03 -4.68 -1.80
CA LEU A 78 -3.39 -5.82 -2.66
C LEU A 78 -2.21 -6.67 -3.13
N GLY A 79 -1.00 -6.12 -3.10
CA GLY A 79 0.20 -6.79 -3.60
C GLY A 79 1.47 -6.22 -3.00
N CYS A 80 2.59 -6.90 -3.28
CA CYS A 80 3.93 -6.38 -3.04
C CYS A 80 4.67 -6.38 -4.37
N VAL A 81 5.19 -5.22 -4.77
CA VAL A 81 5.80 -5.01 -6.08
C VAL A 81 7.29 -4.73 -5.94
N ALA A 82 8.07 -5.23 -6.90
CA ALA A 82 9.49 -4.95 -7.00
C ALA A 82 9.68 -3.59 -7.66
N VAL A 83 10.29 -2.64 -6.96
CA VAL A 83 10.64 -1.31 -7.45
C VAL A 83 12.15 -1.19 -7.55
N HIS A 84 12.65 -0.45 -8.54
CA HIS A 84 14.07 -0.16 -8.65
C HIS A 84 14.34 1.20 -7.98
N GLY A 85 15.19 1.22 -6.96
CA GLY A 85 15.63 2.44 -6.32
C GLY A 85 16.44 3.28 -7.30
N ALA A 86 15.98 4.49 -7.60
CA ALA A 86 16.83 5.46 -8.26
C ALA A 86 17.96 5.81 -7.28
N SER A 87 19.18 5.33 -7.56
CA SER A 87 20.40 5.89 -6.99
C SER A 87 20.49 7.35 -7.45
N SER A 88 19.83 8.27 -6.74
CA SER A 88 20.09 9.69 -6.88
C SER A 88 21.49 9.97 -6.32
N ARG A 89 22.51 9.78 -7.15
CA ARG A 89 23.72 10.59 -7.07
C ARG A 89 23.41 11.92 -7.76
N SER A 90 22.48 12.69 -7.21
CA SER A 90 22.24 14.07 -7.61
C SER A 90 22.29 14.93 -6.37
N GLY A 91 23.45 15.56 -6.15
CA GLY A 91 23.61 16.68 -5.24
C GLY A 91 22.84 17.90 -5.75
N PHE A 92 21.51 17.83 -5.71
CA PHE A 92 20.61 18.84 -6.26
C PHE A 92 19.28 18.94 -5.50
N LEU A 93 19.24 18.69 -4.19
CA LEU A 93 18.09 19.06 -3.34
C LEU A 93 18.55 19.57 -1.97
N SER A 94 19.30 20.66 -1.96
CA SER A 94 19.38 21.59 -0.81
C SER A 94 18.75 22.95 -1.12
N ALA A 95 17.90 23.03 -2.15
CA ALA A 95 17.08 24.19 -2.43
C ALA A 95 15.71 23.71 -2.90
N ILE A 96 14.66 24.45 -2.59
CA ILE A 96 13.22 24.13 -2.73
C ILE A 96 12.76 23.21 -1.58
N GLY A 97 12.43 23.73 -0.39
CA GLY A 97 11.32 24.65 -0.17
C GLY A 97 10.15 23.85 0.44
N GLN A 98 9.77 24.21 1.67
CA GLN A 98 8.81 23.54 2.56
C GLN A 98 7.57 22.91 1.89
N PRO A 99 7.05 21.77 2.39
CA PRO A 99 5.77 21.25 1.93
C PRO A 99 4.64 22.17 2.42
N ARG A 100 3.95 22.82 1.48
CA ARG A 100 2.64 23.43 1.74
C ARG A 100 1.61 22.34 2.03
N PRO A 101 0.74 22.49 3.04
CA PRO A 101 -0.33 21.54 3.30
C PRO A 101 -1.37 21.57 2.17
N LEU A 102 -1.80 20.39 1.72
CA LEU A 102 -2.90 20.23 0.77
C LEU A 102 -4.22 20.59 1.47
N ILE A 103 -4.82 21.69 1.06
CA ILE A 103 -6.18 22.09 1.44
C ILE A 103 -7.14 21.17 0.68
N VAL A 104 -7.84 20.30 1.41
CA VAL A 104 -8.99 19.55 0.88
C VAL A 104 -10.20 20.47 0.95
N THR A 105 -10.63 21.01 -0.19
CA THR A 105 -11.92 21.68 -0.29
C THR A 105 -13.03 20.64 -0.32
N GLU A 106 -13.86 20.65 0.73
CA GLU A 106 -15.23 20.12 0.67
C GLU A 106 -15.97 20.79 -0.49
N GLN A 107 -16.52 19.99 -1.40
CA GLN A 107 -17.65 20.41 -2.22
C GLN A 107 -18.80 19.45 -1.97
N GLN A 108 -19.83 20.00 -1.34
CA GLN A 108 -21.16 19.47 -1.15
C GLN A 108 -21.78 19.09 -2.50
N PHE A 109 -22.37 17.90 -2.57
CA PHE A 109 -23.56 17.58 -3.35
C PHE A 109 -24.33 16.45 -2.65
#